data_AF-A0A7C5G1Y5-F1
#
_entry.id   AF-A0A7C5G1Y5-F1
#
_cell.length_a   1.000
_cell.length_b   1.000
_cell.length_c   1.000
_cell.angle_alpha   90.00
_cell.angle_beta   90.00
_cell.angle_gamma   90.00
#
_symmetry.space_group_name_H-M   'P 1'
#
loop_
_entity.id
_entity.type
_entity.pdbx_description
1 polymer ?
#
loop_
_entity_poly.entity_id
_entity_poly.type
_entity_poly.pdbx_seq_one_letter_code
_entity_poly.pdbx_strand_id
1 'polypeptide(L)'
;MEPQETTKVLAWITAADMGLGHKRAAWPLRSCGKGGVVIAGSDKDTEPDELALWNRLRGAYESLSRLKTLPVIGNFLFGLMDTLMSIPTAYPFRDLSKPTIQVNFVRRLIRQGLCKTFIAQVKRENPLPVVTTFYAQAMAAEEAGLGRVYCVICDADINRVWVPADPKKSRIEYFVPCGKALRRLKQYGVPDERIFMTGFPLPLGLTGDSELSVLKKDLGRRLARLDPQDRFWPLHGPSVQHFLGDEN
;
A
#
# COMPACT_ATOMS: atom_id res chain seq x y z
N MET A 1 -0.48 -21.50 -20.55
CA MET A 1 0.76 -21.78 -19.79
C MET A 1 1.44 -20.43 -19.59
N GLU A 2 1.38 -19.86 -18.39
CA GLU A 2 2.22 -18.68 -18.07
C GLU A 2 3.70 -19.10 -18.21
N PRO A 3 4.57 -18.26 -18.79
CA PRO A 3 5.98 -18.58 -18.86
C PRO A 3 6.52 -18.70 -17.44
N GLN A 4 7.06 -19.87 -17.09
CA GLN A 4 7.87 -20.03 -15.88
C GLN A 4 9.23 -19.38 -16.13
N GLU A 5 9.30 -18.06 -16.06
CA GLU A 5 10.56 -17.43 -15.69
C GLU A 5 10.86 -17.90 -14.26
N THR A 6 12.00 -18.55 -14.08
CA THR A 6 12.53 -18.97 -12.79
C THR A 6 12.86 -17.74 -11.95
N THR A 7 11.84 -17.11 -11.38
CA THR A 7 11.99 -15.89 -10.62
C THR A 7 12.74 -16.21 -9.34
N LYS A 8 13.93 -15.62 -9.18
CA LYS A 8 14.73 -15.74 -7.96
C LYS A 8 13.91 -15.24 -6.78
N VAL A 9 13.89 -15.98 -5.68
CA VAL A 9 13.29 -15.50 -4.42
C VAL A 9 14.13 -14.35 -3.89
N LEU A 10 13.52 -13.17 -3.74
CA LEU A 10 14.21 -11.93 -3.36
C LEU A 10 13.79 -11.43 -1.98
N ALA A 11 12.56 -11.71 -1.54
CA ALA A 11 11.98 -11.10 -0.34
C ALA A 11 10.91 -11.99 0.30
N TRP A 12 10.51 -11.63 1.51
CA TRP A 12 9.22 -12.00 2.09
C TRP A 12 8.17 -10.99 1.64
N ILE A 13 7.10 -11.45 1.00
CA ILE A 13 5.99 -10.58 0.59
C ILE A 13 4.81 -10.83 1.54
N THR A 14 4.28 -9.76 2.14
CA THR A 14 3.11 -9.87 3.03
C THR A 14 2.05 -8.82 2.73
N ALA A 15 0.78 -9.20 2.92
CA ALA A 15 -0.36 -8.32 2.87
C ALA A 15 -1.24 -8.55 4.10
N ALA A 16 -2.02 -7.53 4.50
CA ALA A 16 -3.00 -7.67 5.56
C ALA A 16 -4.34 -8.19 5.02
N ASP A 17 -5.05 -8.99 5.80
CA ASP A 17 -6.45 -9.32 5.56
C ASP A 17 -7.38 -8.23 6.08
N MET A 18 -7.36 -7.10 5.38
CA MET A 18 -8.12 -5.87 5.68
C MET A 18 -8.89 -5.39 4.44
N GLY A 19 -9.31 -6.33 3.60
CA GLY A 19 -9.91 -6.09 2.28
C GLY A 19 -8.96 -6.41 1.12
N LEU A 20 -9.48 -6.33 -0.11
CA LEU A 20 -8.74 -6.75 -1.31
C LEU A 20 -7.63 -5.79 -1.74
N GLY A 21 -7.64 -4.53 -1.29
CA GLY A 21 -6.68 -3.51 -1.73
C GLY A 21 -5.22 -3.93 -1.49
N HIS A 22 -4.92 -4.42 -0.29
CA HIS A 22 -3.58 -4.91 0.07
C HIS A 22 -3.20 -6.16 -0.71
N LYS A 23 -4.12 -7.13 -0.80
CA LYS A 23 -3.89 -8.39 -1.54
C LYS A 23 -3.62 -8.13 -3.03
N ARG A 24 -4.37 -7.20 -3.64
CA ARG A 24 -4.18 -6.79 -5.05
C ARG A 24 -2.82 -6.15 -5.31
N ALA A 25 -2.30 -5.37 -4.37
CA ALA A 25 -0.99 -4.77 -4.51
C ALA A 25 0.16 -5.78 -4.30
N ALA A 26 -0.04 -6.78 -3.43
CA ALA A 26 1.00 -7.79 -3.14
C ALA A 26 1.06 -8.90 -4.20
N TRP A 27 -0.08 -9.25 -4.80
CA TRP A 27 -0.19 -10.39 -5.72
C TRP A 27 0.73 -10.33 -6.96
N PRO A 28 0.96 -9.15 -7.60
CA PRO A 28 1.94 -9.04 -8.69
C PRO A 28 3.36 -9.39 -8.27
N LEU A 29 3.69 -9.25 -6.98
CA LEU A 29 5.02 -9.49 -6.43
C LEU A 29 5.22 -10.96 -5.97
N ARG A 30 4.21 -11.81 -6.11
CA ARG A 30 4.20 -13.19 -5.56
C ARG A 30 5.37 -14.04 -6.03
N SER A 31 5.82 -13.87 -7.27
CA SER A 31 6.91 -14.65 -7.86
C SER A 31 8.27 -14.32 -7.23
N CYS A 32 8.44 -13.10 -6.72
CA CYS A 32 9.64 -12.68 -5.99
C CYS A 32 9.62 -13.11 -4.51
N GLY A 33 8.49 -13.63 -4.03
CA GLY A 33 8.22 -13.90 -2.63
C GLY A 33 8.58 -15.31 -2.18
N LYS A 34 9.24 -15.42 -1.04
CA LYS A 34 9.48 -16.71 -0.37
C LYS A 34 8.14 -17.32 0.05
N GLY A 35 7.73 -18.40 -0.63
CA GLY A 35 6.42 -19.03 -0.42
C GLY A 35 5.25 -18.24 -0.99
N GLY A 36 5.48 -17.27 -1.89
CA GLY A 36 4.43 -16.42 -2.46
C GLY A 36 4.13 -15.19 -1.61
N VAL A 37 2.86 -14.99 -1.28
CA VAL A 37 2.37 -13.86 -0.45
C VAL A 37 1.78 -14.40 0.84
N VAL A 38 2.31 -13.97 1.99
CA VAL A 38 1.79 -14.29 3.32
C VAL A 38 0.67 -13.32 3.69
N ILE A 39 -0.52 -13.83 4.03
CA ILE A 39 -1.69 -13.01 4.34
C ILE A 39 -1.88 -12.90 5.85
N ALA A 40 -1.27 -11.89 6.45
CA ALA A 40 -1.37 -11.65 7.90
C ALA A 40 -2.79 -11.22 8.30
N GLY A 41 -3.27 -11.73 9.43
CA GLY A 41 -4.64 -11.51 9.90
C GLY A 41 -5.68 -12.42 9.25
N SER A 42 -5.24 -13.47 8.53
CA SER A 42 -6.08 -14.59 8.08
C SER A 42 -5.93 -15.81 8.98
N ASP A 43 -6.97 -16.64 9.06
CA ASP A 43 -6.99 -17.87 9.89
C ASP A 43 -5.88 -18.87 9.55
N LYS A 44 -5.42 -18.85 8.29
CA LYS A 44 -4.40 -19.78 7.78
C LYS A 44 -2.99 -19.41 8.24
N ASP A 45 -2.68 -18.12 8.30
CA ASP A 45 -1.31 -17.62 8.44
C ASP A 45 -1.08 -16.87 9.78
N THR A 46 -2.03 -16.92 10.71
CA THR A 46 -2.02 -16.14 11.96
C THR A 46 -2.39 -17.00 13.15
N GLU A 47 -1.60 -16.93 14.23
CA GLU A 47 -1.96 -17.61 15.49
C GLU A 47 -3.27 -17.05 16.08
N PRO A 48 -4.10 -17.88 16.76
CA PRO A 48 -5.42 -17.47 17.25
C PRO A 48 -5.42 -16.26 18.20
N ASP A 49 -4.39 -16.11 19.04
CA ASP A 49 -4.26 -14.99 19.96
C ASP A 49 -3.85 -13.69 19.25
N GLU A 50 -3.04 -13.77 18.19
CA GLU A 50 -2.76 -12.64 17.30
C GLU A 50 -4.00 -12.24 16.49
N LEU A 51 -4.80 -13.21 16.05
CA LEU A 51 -6.02 -12.95 15.27
C LEU A 51 -7.00 -12.03 16.02
N ALA A 52 -7.07 -12.13 17.36
CA ALA A 52 -7.85 -11.21 18.18
C ALA A 52 -7.39 -9.74 18.05
N LEU A 53 -6.08 -9.50 17.91
CA LEU A 53 -5.52 -8.16 17.69
C LEU A 53 -5.84 -7.64 16.28
N TRP A 54 -5.79 -8.52 15.27
CA TRP A 54 -6.23 -8.19 13.91
C TRP A 54 -7.71 -7.84 13.86
N ASN A 55 -8.56 -8.61 14.54
CA ASN A 55 -10.00 -8.35 14.63
C ASN A 55 -10.28 -7.02 15.35
N ARG A 56 -9.49 -6.67 16.38
CA ARG A 56 -9.59 -5.36 17.02
C ARG A 56 -9.21 -4.22 16.08
N LEU A 57 -8.13 -4.37 15.31
CA LEU A 57 -7.72 -3.38 14.31
C LEU A 57 -8.77 -3.23 13.19
N ARG A 58 -9.29 -4.36 12.68
CA ARG A 58 -10.34 -4.41 11.66
C ARG A 58 -11.64 -3.81 12.15
N GLY A 59 -12.08 -4.17 13.36
CA GLY A 59 -13.27 -3.61 13.99
C GLY A 59 -13.18 -2.10 14.19
N ALA A 60 -12.00 -1.58 14.57
CA ALA A 60 -11.79 -0.14 14.64
C ALA A 60 -11.91 0.52 13.25
N TYR A 61 -11.27 -0.05 12.22
CA TYR A 61 -11.36 0.45 10.84
C TYR A 61 -12.79 0.43 10.30
N GLU A 62 -13.51 -0.69 10.42
CA GLU A 62 -14.88 -0.83 9.94
C GLU A 62 -15.85 0.08 10.68
N SER A 63 -15.66 0.25 11.99
CA SER A 63 -16.47 1.17 12.78
C SER A 63 -16.30 2.60 12.25
N LEU A 64 -15.04 3.02 12.03
CA LEU A 64 -14.72 4.32 11.43
C LEU A 64 -15.34 4.48 10.03
N SER A 65 -15.26 3.45 9.18
CA SER A 65 -15.79 3.51 7.81
C SER A 65 -17.32 3.56 7.75
N ARG A 66 -18.03 2.79 8.59
CA ARG A 66 -19.50 2.77 8.65
C ARG A 66 -20.09 4.04 9.25
N LEU A 67 -19.38 4.67 10.19
CA LEU A 67 -19.80 5.95 10.76
C LEU A 67 -19.82 7.07 9.70
N LYS A 68 -19.02 7.00 8.63
CA LYS A 68 -19.10 7.93 7.49
C LYS A 68 -20.41 7.83 6.69
N THR A 69 -21.09 6.67 6.71
CA THR A 69 -22.32 6.46 5.94
C THR A 69 -23.59 6.82 6.72
N LEU A 70 -23.49 7.14 8.01
CA LEU A 70 -24.64 7.52 8.83
C LEU A 70 -24.84 9.04 8.80
N PRO A 71 -25.95 9.55 8.23
CA PRO A 71 -26.23 11.00 8.19
C PRO A 71 -26.65 11.58 9.55
N VAL A 72 -26.61 10.79 10.64
CA VAL A 72 -27.20 11.11 11.94
C VAL A 72 -26.21 10.89 13.09
N ILE A 73 -24.99 11.40 12.93
CA ILE A 73 -24.05 11.51 14.04
C ILE A 73 -24.03 12.99 14.42
N GLY A 74 -24.38 13.34 15.67
CA GLY A 74 -24.42 14.73 16.11
C GLY A 74 -23.12 15.47 15.79
N ASN A 75 -23.21 16.76 15.47
CA ASN A 75 -22.12 17.60 14.95
C ASN A 75 -20.79 17.47 15.74
N PHE A 76 -20.85 17.25 17.06
CA PHE A 76 -19.69 17.06 17.92
C PHE A 76 -18.94 15.74 17.65
N LEU A 77 -19.66 14.62 17.59
CA LEU A 77 -19.08 13.30 17.30
C LEU A 77 -18.58 13.23 15.86
N PHE A 78 -19.30 13.87 14.92
CA PHE A 78 -18.88 13.99 13.53
C PHE A 78 -17.54 14.75 13.40
N GLY A 79 -17.37 15.89 14.09
CA GLY A 79 -16.12 16.66 14.05
C GLY A 79 -14.91 15.92 14.62
N LEU A 80 -15.10 15.14 15.70
CA LEU A 80 -14.03 14.32 16.29
C LEU A 80 -13.62 13.18 15.34
N MET A 81 -14.60 12.55 14.69
CA MET A 81 -14.40 11.48 13.71
C MET A 81 -13.74 11.96 12.43
N ASP A 82 -14.19 13.09 11.88
CA ASP A 82 -13.58 13.71 10.71
C ASP A 82 -12.14 14.10 11.04
N THR A 83 -11.86 14.64 12.22
CA THR A 83 -10.48 14.92 12.64
C THR A 83 -9.61 13.66 12.68
N LEU A 84 -10.13 12.54 13.19
CA LEU A 84 -9.40 11.26 13.24
C LEU A 84 -9.14 10.69 11.84
N MET A 85 -10.12 10.75 10.94
CA MET A 85 -10.02 10.14 9.61
C MET A 85 -9.48 11.09 8.54
N SER A 86 -9.45 12.40 8.81
CA SER A 86 -9.11 13.41 7.82
C SER A 86 -7.69 13.21 7.35
N ILE A 87 -7.56 13.21 6.04
CA ILE A 87 -6.28 13.45 5.39
C ILE A 87 -6.28 14.95 5.09
N PRO A 88 -5.43 15.76 5.74
CA PRO A 88 -5.43 17.21 5.56
C PRO A 88 -5.27 17.59 4.08
N THR A 89 -5.72 18.77 3.67
CA THR A 89 -5.54 19.23 2.29
C THR A 89 -4.07 19.15 1.86
N ALA A 90 -3.84 18.86 0.57
CA ALA A 90 -2.48 18.73 0.05
C ALA A 90 -1.68 20.04 0.13
N TYR A 91 -2.38 21.18 0.07
CA TYR A 91 -1.79 22.51 0.12
C TYR A 91 -2.41 23.37 1.24
N PRO A 92 -1.62 24.34 1.79
CA PRO A 92 -0.18 24.49 1.58
C PRO A 92 0.62 23.34 2.21
N PHE A 93 1.89 23.17 1.81
CA PHE A 93 2.76 22.15 2.41
C PHE A 93 3.01 22.49 3.88
N ARG A 94 2.79 21.53 4.79
CA ARG A 94 2.90 21.72 6.26
C ARG A 94 3.56 20.51 6.89
N ASP A 95 4.23 20.73 8.01
CA ASP A 95 4.71 19.64 8.85
C ASP A 95 3.54 18.96 9.57
N LEU A 96 3.36 17.68 9.28
CA LEU A 96 2.37 16.77 9.85
C LEU A 96 3.07 15.55 10.49
N SER A 97 4.34 15.68 10.88
CA SER A 97 5.18 14.58 11.38
C SER A 97 4.78 14.07 12.76
N LYS A 98 4.04 14.85 13.56
CA LYS A 98 3.60 14.44 14.90
C LYS A 98 2.70 13.19 14.82
N PRO A 99 2.92 12.17 15.68
CA PRO A 99 2.10 10.97 15.70
C PRO A 99 0.67 11.29 16.13
N THR A 100 -0.29 10.63 15.51
CA THR A 100 -1.70 10.71 15.90
C THR A 100 -2.07 9.58 16.86
N ILE A 101 -3.30 9.63 17.39
CA ILE A 101 -3.84 8.57 18.27
C ILE A 101 -3.86 7.22 17.53
N GLN A 102 -4.11 7.20 16.22
CA GLN A 102 -4.08 5.96 15.42
C GLN A 102 -2.69 5.34 15.35
N VAL A 103 -1.64 6.17 15.18
CA VAL A 103 -0.24 5.68 15.19
C VAL A 103 0.06 5.01 16.52
N ASN A 104 -0.31 5.65 17.63
CA ASN A 104 -0.09 5.11 18.97
C ASN A 104 -0.91 3.85 19.25
N PHE A 105 -2.15 3.78 18.74
CA PHE A 105 -3.00 2.60 18.82
C PHE A 105 -2.37 1.40 18.11
N VAL A 106 -1.94 1.57 16.85
CA VAL A 106 -1.28 0.52 16.07
C VAL A 106 0.02 0.07 16.75
N ARG A 107 0.85 1.02 17.20
CA ARG A 107 2.08 0.72 17.96
C ARG A 107 1.80 -0.10 19.21
N ARG A 108 0.73 0.21 19.94
CA ARG A 108 0.31 -0.58 21.11
C ARG A 108 -0.08 -2.00 20.71
N LEU A 109 -0.83 -2.19 19.62
CA LEU A 109 -1.18 -3.53 19.14
C LEU A 109 0.06 -4.33 18.72
N ILE A 110 1.01 -3.72 18.04
CA ILE A 110 2.30 -4.34 17.67
C ILE A 110 3.03 -4.84 18.92
N ARG A 111 3.15 -3.99 19.95
CA ARG A 111 3.75 -4.37 21.23
C ARG A 111 2.98 -5.46 21.99
N GLN A 112 1.69 -5.62 21.72
CA GLN A 112 0.86 -6.69 22.26
C GLN A 112 0.97 -7.99 21.46
N GLY A 113 1.69 -8.00 20.34
CA GLY A 113 1.91 -9.19 19.51
C GLY A 113 1.26 -9.15 18.13
N LEU A 114 0.71 -8.01 17.68
CA LEU A 114 0.23 -7.90 16.30
C LEU A 114 1.41 -8.14 15.32
N CYS A 115 1.19 -8.96 14.29
CA CYS A 115 2.18 -9.44 13.33
C CYS A 115 3.22 -10.45 13.88
N LYS A 116 3.13 -10.92 15.14
CA LYS A 116 4.15 -11.78 15.74
C LYS A 116 4.40 -13.08 14.95
N THR A 117 3.36 -13.69 14.38
CA THR A 117 3.42 -14.96 13.65
C THR A 117 4.31 -14.81 12.43
N PHE A 118 4.06 -13.78 11.62
CA PHE A 118 4.87 -13.46 10.45
C PHE A 118 6.31 -13.10 10.83
N ILE A 119 6.49 -12.27 11.87
CA ILE A 119 7.84 -11.89 12.32
C ILE A 119 8.64 -13.12 12.78
N ALA A 120 8.03 -14.05 13.51
CA ALA A 120 8.67 -15.28 13.95
C ALA A 120 9.07 -16.17 12.75
N GLN A 121 8.21 -16.27 11.74
CA GLN A 121 8.50 -17.01 10.52
C GLN A 121 9.73 -16.44 9.79
N VAL A 122 9.77 -15.11 9.57
CA VAL A 122 10.89 -14.45 8.89
C VAL A 122 12.21 -14.66 9.66
N LYS A 123 12.19 -14.54 10.99
CA LYS A 123 13.38 -14.74 11.83
C LYS A 123 13.92 -16.17 11.76
N ARG A 124 13.05 -17.17 11.65
CA ARG A 124 13.43 -18.59 11.65
C ARG A 124 14.06 -19.05 10.34
N GLU A 125 13.55 -18.58 9.20
CA GLU A 125 13.73 -19.31 7.94
C GLU A 125 14.78 -18.75 6.96
N ASN A 126 15.18 -17.48 7.10
CA ASN A 126 16.28 -16.77 6.42
C ASN A 126 15.87 -15.29 6.33
N PRO A 127 16.63 -14.33 6.90
CA PRO A 127 16.27 -12.93 6.89
C PRO A 127 16.50 -12.30 5.51
N LEU A 128 15.57 -12.54 4.59
CA LEU A 128 15.41 -11.76 3.37
C LEU A 128 14.75 -10.41 3.69
N PRO A 129 14.88 -9.39 2.82
CA PRO A 129 14.07 -8.19 2.90
C PRO A 129 12.57 -8.49 3.01
N VAL A 130 11.84 -7.63 3.72
CA VAL A 130 10.38 -7.70 3.81
C VAL A 130 9.79 -6.65 2.88
N VAL A 131 8.85 -7.05 2.03
CA VAL A 131 7.99 -6.15 1.27
C VAL A 131 6.56 -6.35 1.76
N THR A 132 5.93 -5.27 2.21
CA THR A 132 4.56 -5.30 2.74
C THR A 132 3.71 -4.23 2.07
N THR A 133 2.43 -4.52 1.89
CA THR A 133 1.44 -3.55 1.41
C THR A 133 0.60 -2.95 2.54
N PHE A 134 0.99 -3.15 3.81
CA PHE A 134 0.28 -2.61 4.96
C PHE A 134 1.25 -2.15 6.05
N TYR A 135 0.92 -1.02 6.68
CA TYR A 135 1.80 -0.30 7.60
C TYR A 135 2.08 -1.06 8.89
N ALA A 136 1.15 -1.88 9.39
CA ALA A 136 1.33 -2.58 10.66
C ALA A 136 2.47 -3.61 10.57
N GLN A 137 2.53 -4.40 9.49
CA GLN A 137 3.64 -5.32 9.25
C GLN A 137 4.95 -4.56 9.05
N ALA A 138 4.94 -3.39 8.39
CA ALA A 138 6.16 -2.60 8.17
C ALA A 138 6.76 -2.14 9.51
N MET A 139 5.92 -1.57 10.37
CA MET A 139 6.30 -1.13 11.71
C MET A 139 6.71 -2.30 12.60
N ALA A 140 5.98 -3.42 12.57
CA ALA A 140 6.33 -4.61 13.33
C ALA A 140 7.67 -5.21 12.89
N ALA A 141 7.95 -5.23 11.58
CA ALA A 141 9.22 -5.70 11.03
C ALA A 141 10.39 -4.80 11.45
N GLU A 142 10.19 -3.48 11.42
CA GLU A 142 11.19 -2.52 11.88
C GLU A 142 11.45 -2.64 13.40
N GLU A 143 10.39 -2.68 14.23
CA GLU A 143 10.51 -2.82 15.68
C GLU A 143 11.16 -4.16 16.08
N ALA A 144 10.92 -5.22 15.30
CA ALA A 144 11.52 -6.53 15.50
C ALA A 144 13.01 -6.62 15.08
N GLY A 145 13.57 -5.55 14.52
CA GLY A 145 14.95 -5.49 14.05
C GLY A 145 15.21 -6.34 12.80
N LEU A 146 14.19 -6.58 11.97
CA LEU A 146 14.41 -7.23 10.67
C LEU A 146 15.26 -6.32 9.76
N GLY A 147 15.79 -6.90 8.68
CA GLY A 147 16.69 -6.24 7.73
C GLY A 147 16.01 -5.09 6.96
N ARG A 148 16.07 -5.12 5.63
CA ARG A 148 15.40 -4.09 4.83
C ARG A 148 13.89 -4.29 4.84
N VAL A 149 13.14 -3.21 5.08
CA VAL A 149 11.67 -3.22 5.13
C VAL A 149 11.14 -2.22 4.10
N TYR A 150 10.36 -2.72 3.16
CA TYR A 150 9.72 -1.97 2.08
C TYR A 150 8.21 -1.93 2.31
N CYS A 151 7.64 -0.73 2.36
CA CYS A 151 6.20 -0.52 2.49
C CYS A 151 5.62 0.06 1.18
N VAL A 152 4.83 -0.74 0.49
CA VAL A 152 4.08 -0.33 -0.70
C VAL A 152 2.83 0.43 -0.26
N ILE A 153 2.74 1.68 -0.69
CA ILE A 153 1.54 2.50 -0.52
C ILE A 153 0.53 2.14 -1.60
N CYS A 154 -0.67 1.73 -1.20
CA CYS A 154 -1.71 1.29 -2.12
C CYS A 154 -2.63 2.43 -2.62
N ASP A 155 -2.62 3.57 -1.93
CA ASP A 155 -3.57 4.68 -2.15
C ASP A 155 -2.89 5.92 -2.74
N ALA A 156 -3.65 6.74 -3.46
CA ALA A 156 -3.16 8.02 -3.99
C ALA A 156 -2.90 9.07 -2.90
N ASP A 157 -3.46 8.89 -1.70
CA ASP A 157 -3.20 9.69 -0.52
C ASP A 157 -3.35 8.81 0.73
N ILE A 158 -2.65 9.14 1.81
CA ILE A 158 -2.56 8.27 2.99
C ILE A 158 -2.76 9.03 4.29
N ASN A 159 -3.32 8.34 5.27
CA ASN A 159 -3.43 8.83 6.64
C ASN A 159 -2.08 8.73 7.37
N ARG A 160 -1.87 9.56 8.40
CA ARG A 160 -0.65 9.59 9.23
C ARG A 160 -0.29 8.23 9.84
N VAL A 161 -1.26 7.33 10.04
CA VAL A 161 -1.07 5.96 10.54
C VAL A 161 -0.11 5.12 9.71
N TRP A 162 0.12 5.45 8.44
CA TRP A 162 1.05 4.72 7.57
C TRP A 162 2.54 4.93 7.90
N VAL A 163 2.83 5.90 8.76
CA VAL A 163 4.20 6.31 9.09
C VAL A 163 4.48 6.08 10.58
N PRO A 164 5.66 5.58 10.98
CA PRO A 164 6.01 5.39 12.39
C PRO A 164 5.91 6.67 13.23
N ALA A 165 5.92 6.51 14.55
CA ALA A 165 5.82 7.65 15.46
C ALA A 165 7.02 8.62 15.36
N ASP A 166 8.22 8.09 15.09
CA ASP A 166 9.43 8.87 14.82
C ASP A 166 9.92 8.60 13.39
N PRO A 167 9.36 9.29 12.39
CA PRO A 167 9.61 9.03 10.98
C PRO A 167 11.06 9.28 10.57
N LYS A 168 11.72 10.26 11.20
CA LYS A 168 13.11 10.64 10.89
C LYS A 168 14.12 9.56 11.28
N LYS A 169 13.78 8.73 12.27
CA LYS A 169 14.61 7.59 12.71
C LYS A 169 14.21 6.27 12.06
N SER A 170 13.08 6.23 11.36
CA SER A 170 12.63 5.02 10.70
C SER A 170 13.54 4.65 9.52
N ARG A 171 13.77 3.35 9.37
CA ARG A 171 14.48 2.73 8.25
C ARG A 171 13.53 2.17 7.19
N ILE A 172 12.22 2.31 7.37
CA ILE A 172 11.23 1.83 6.40
C ILE A 172 11.40 2.62 5.11
N GLU A 173 11.53 1.90 4.00
CA GLU A 173 11.57 2.45 2.65
C GLU A 173 10.17 2.32 2.03
N TYR A 174 9.69 3.37 1.37
CA TYR A 174 8.33 3.46 0.85
C TYR A 174 8.32 3.42 -0.68
N PHE A 175 7.45 2.59 -1.23
CA PHE A 175 7.13 2.57 -2.65
C PHE A 175 5.80 3.26 -2.87
N VAL A 176 5.80 4.39 -3.57
CA VAL A 176 4.61 5.24 -3.73
C VAL A 176 4.04 5.20 -5.15
N PRO A 177 2.70 5.20 -5.29
CA PRO A 177 2.06 5.08 -6.59
C PRO A 177 2.03 6.39 -7.37
N CYS A 178 2.15 7.53 -6.68
CA CYS A 178 2.06 8.84 -7.32
C CYS A 178 2.71 9.95 -6.47
N GLY A 179 2.90 11.13 -7.09
CA GLY A 179 3.47 12.29 -6.42
C GLY A 179 2.65 12.83 -5.25
N LYS A 180 1.35 12.55 -5.18
CA LYS A 180 0.51 12.97 -4.05
C LYS A 180 0.86 12.19 -2.77
N ALA A 181 0.94 10.86 -2.85
CA ALA A 181 1.38 10.01 -1.74
C ALA A 181 2.83 10.33 -1.33
N LEU A 182 3.72 10.59 -2.30
CA LEU A 182 5.10 11.06 -2.04
C LEU A 182 5.12 12.32 -1.17
N ARG A 183 4.41 13.37 -1.60
CA ARG A 183 4.33 14.63 -0.84
C ARG A 183 3.75 14.41 0.55
N ARG A 184 2.78 13.51 0.68
CA ARG A 184 2.18 13.17 1.97
C ARG A 184 3.19 12.56 2.94
N LEU A 185 4.00 11.60 2.49
CA LEU A 185 5.07 11.01 3.30
C LEU A 185 6.08 12.06 3.77
N LYS A 186 6.47 13.00 2.88
CA LYS A 186 7.34 14.12 3.25
C LYS A 186 6.70 15.01 4.32
N GLN A 187 5.41 15.35 4.19
CA GLN A 187 4.69 16.10 5.22
C GLN A 187 4.66 15.34 6.55
N TYR A 188 4.58 14.02 6.51
CA TYR A 188 4.66 13.15 7.69
C TYR A 188 6.09 12.96 8.22
N GLY A 189 7.09 13.64 7.67
CA GLY A 189 8.47 13.68 8.18
C GLY A 189 9.33 12.50 7.73
N VAL A 190 8.90 11.73 6.73
CA VAL A 190 9.72 10.66 6.14
C VAL A 190 10.83 11.31 5.30
N PRO A 191 12.11 10.92 5.49
CA PRO A 191 13.22 11.44 4.69
C PRO A 191 13.09 11.10 3.21
N ASP A 192 13.59 11.98 2.34
CA ASP A 192 13.47 11.85 0.89
C ASP A 192 14.14 10.58 0.36
N GLU A 193 15.28 10.22 0.93
CA GLU A 193 16.05 9.01 0.60
C GLU A 193 15.32 7.70 0.94
N ARG A 194 14.19 7.78 1.65
CA ARG A 194 13.34 6.64 2.00
C ARG A 194 12.09 6.52 1.11
N ILE A 195 11.89 7.39 0.13
CA ILE A 195 10.68 7.41 -0.69
C ILE A 195 11.03 7.19 -2.16
N PHE A 196 10.53 6.12 -2.76
CA PHE A 196 10.74 5.79 -4.16
C PHE A 196 9.42 5.80 -4.92
N MET A 197 9.34 6.59 -5.99
CA MET A 197 8.16 6.63 -6.86
C MET A 197 8.23 5.48 -7.87
N THR A 198 7.45 4.43 -7.63
CA THR A 198 7.48 3.19 -8.42
C THR A 198 6.20 2.98 -9.23
N GLY A 199 5.13 3.74 -8.95
CA GLY A 199 3.80 3.43 -9.46
C GLY A 199 3.11 2.33 -8.63
N PHE A 200 1.86 2.02 -8.99
CA PHE A 200 1.10 0.94 -8.36
C PHE A 200 1.50 -0.41 -9.00
N PRO A 201 1.77 -1.46 -8.21
CA PRO A 201 2.14 -2.75 -8.76
C PRO A 201 0.97 -3.37 -9.54
N LEU A 202 1.19 -3.65 -10.82
CA LEU A 202 0.23 -4.33 -11.69
C LEU A 202 0.79 -5.70 -12.13
N PRO A 203 -0.06 -6.72 -12.33
CA PRO A 203 0.37 -7.99 -12.87
C PRO A 203 1.01 -7.83 -14.26
N LEU A 204 2.05 -8.63 -14.55
CA LEU A 204 2.67 -8.67 -15.87
C LEU A 204 1.68 -9.06 -16.98
N GLY A 205 0.62 -9.81 -16.67
CA GLY A 205 -0.46 -10.07 -17.64
C GLY A 205 -1.26 -8.82 -18.06
N LEU A 206 -1.16 -7.70 -17.32
CA LEU A 206 -1.75 -6.41 -17.67
C LEU A 206 -0.73 -5.42 -18.23
N THR A 207 0.52 -5.50 -17.80
CA THR A 207 1.58 -4.57 -18.26
C THR A 207 2.33 -5.10 -19.46
N GLY A 208 2.55 -6.41 -19.54
CA GLY A 208 3.46 -7.05 -20.48
C GLY A 208 4.87 -7.09 -19.90
N ASP A 209 5.74 -6.28 -20.47
CA ASP A 209 7.18 -6.21 -20.20
C ASP A 209 7.56 -4.82 -19.66
N SER A 210 8.87 -4.53 -19.61
CA SER A 210 9.40 -3.22 -19.22
C SER A 210 8.95 -2.08 -20.14
N GLU A 211 8.62 -2.39 -21.40
CA GLU A 211 8.12 -1.43 -22.39
C GLU A 211 6.60 -1.24 -22.31
N LEU A 212 5.93 -1.95 -21.40
CA LEU A 212 4.49 -1.92 -21.17
C LEU A 212 3.68 -2.37 -22.40
N SER A 213 4.19 -3.33 -23.16
CA SER A 213 3.65 -3.75 -24.46
C SER A 213 2.16 -4.12 -24.43
N VAL A 214 1.72 -4.89 -23.42
CA VAL A 214 0.31 -5.27 -23.28
C VAL A 214 -0.54 -4.08 -22.89
N LEU A 215 -0.08 -3.26 -21.92
CA LEU A 215 -0.83 -2.11 -21.45
C LEU A 215 -1.05 -1.08 -22.56
N LYS A 216 -0.01 -0.75 -23.32
CA LYS A 216 -0.08 0.23 -24.42
C LYS A 216 -1.07 -0.23 -25.49
N LYS A 217 -0.97 -1.49 -25.89
CA LYS A 217 -1.86 -2.12 -26.86
C LYS A 217 -3.32 -2.14 -26.43
N ASP A 218 -3.58 -2.57 -25.21
CA ASP A 218 -4.96 -2.66 -24.70
C ASP A 218 -5.57 -1.28 -24.44
N LEU A 219 -4.76 -0.30 -24.04
CA LEU A 219 -5.20 1.08 -23.86
C LEU A 219 -5.55 1.74 -25.19
N GLY A 220 -4.72 1.61 -26.24
CA GLY A 220 -5.02 2.14 -27.58
C GLY A 220 -6.34 1.62 -28.13
N ARG A 221 -6.52 0.29 -28.11
CA ARG A 221 -7.78 -0.38 -28.48
C ARG A 221 -8.98 0.12 -27.67
N ARG A 222 -8.78 0.40 -26.38
CA ARG A 222 -9.85 0.88 -25.50
C ARG A 222 -10.22 2.32 -25.79
N LEU A 223 -9.25 3.20 -26.09
CA LEU A 223 -9.52 4.58 -26.48
C LEU A 223 -10.37 4.62 -27.75
N ALA A 224 -10.06 3.81 -28.76
CA ALA A 224 -10.86 3.72 -29.99
C ALA A 224 -12.32 3.30 -29.72
N ARG A 225 -12.54 2.39 -28.76
CA ARG A 225 -13.90 1.94 -28.36
C ARG A 225 -14.64 2.97 -27.51
N LEU A 226 -13.92 3.74 -26.70
CA LEU A 226 -14.49 4.76 -25.82
C LEU A 226 -14.79 6.07 -26.55
N ASP A 227 -14.29 6.24 -27.77
CA ASP A 227 -14.52 7.41 -28.61
C ASP A 227 -15.31 7.09 -29.89
N PRO A 228 -16.57 6.62 -29.79
CA PRO A 228 -17.38 6.25 -30.96
C PRO A 228 -17.75 7.43 -31.87
N GLN A 229 -17.52 8.67 -31.42
CA GLN A 229 -17.82 9.90 -32.15
C GLN A 229 -16.56 10.63 -32.64
N ASP A 230 -15.38 10.03 -32.49
CA ASP A 230 -14.10 10.59 -32.94
C ASP A 230 -13.81 12.00 -32.40
N ARG A 231 -14.12 12.24 -31.11
CA ARG A 231 -13.91 13.52 -30.44
C ARG A 231 -12.57 13.62 -29.72
N PHE A 232 -12.01 12.49 -29.32
CA PHE A 232 -10.77 12.40 -28.57
C PHE A 232 -9.55 12.42 -29.50
N TRP A 233 -9.58 11.65 -30.59
CA TRP A 233 -8.43 11.47 -31.48
C TRP A 233 -7.97 12.76 -32.19
N PRO A 234 -8.86 13.64 -32.70
CA PRO A 234 -8.42 14.89 -33.32
C PRO A 234 -7.65 15.81 -32.37
N LEU A 235 -7.90 15.71 -31.06
CA LEU A 235 -7.27 16.54 -30.03
C LEU A 235 -6.03 15.90 -29.41
N HIS A 236 -6.01 14.57 -29.33
CA HIS A 236 -5.03 13.84 -28.52
C HIS A 236 -4.21 12.81 -29.29
N GLY A 237 -4.44 12.62 -30.59
CA GLY A 237 -3.71 11.66 -31.44
C GLY A 237 -2.19 11.72 -31.29
N PRO A 238 -1.54 12.91 -31.38
CA PRO A 238 -0.10 13.02 -31.18
C PRO A 238 0.38 12.55 -29.79
N SER A 239 -0.41 12.79 -28.74
CA SER A 239 -0.10 12.30 -27.39
C SER A 239 -0.28 10.78 -27.30
N VAL A 240 -1.32 10.23 -27.92
CA VAL A 240 -1.54 8.79 -27.96
C VAL A 240 -0.36 8.10 -28.65
N GLN A 241 0.03 8.58 -29.82
CA GLN A 241 1.19 8.08 -30.56
C GLN A 241 2.47 8.15 -29.72
N HIS A 242 2.71 9.28 -29.05
CA HIS A 242 3.89 9.45 -28.19
C HIS A 242 3.94 8.45 -27.02
N PHE A 243 2.81 8.22 -26.34
CA PHE A 243 2.79 7.38 -25.14
C PHE A 243 2.52 5.90 -25.42
N LEU A 244 1.74 5.56 -26.44
CA LEU A 244 1.28 4.20 -26.74
C LEU A 244 1.94 3.59 -27.98
N GLY A 245 2.60 4.39 -28.82
CA GLY A 245 3.25 3.96 -30.06
C GLY A 245 2.35 4.11 -31.30
N ASP A 246 2.97 4.12 -32.48
CA ASP A 246 2.34 4.39 -33.79
C ASP A 246 1.29 3.35 -34.21
N GLU A 247 1.35 2.18 -33.62
CA GLU A 247 0.49 1.03 -33.90
C GLU A 247 -0.84 1.02 -33.15
N ASN A 248 -1.11 2.05 -32.32
CA ASN A 248 -2.20 2.08 -31.32
C ASN A 248 -3.13 3.29 -31.41
#